data_AF-A0A2N6DE89-F1
#
_entry.id   AF-A0A2N6DE89-F1
#
_cell.length_a   1.000
_cell.length_b   1.000
_cell.length_c   1.000
_cell.angle_alpha   90.00
_cell.angle_beta   90.00
_cell.angle_gamma   90.00
#
_symmetry.space_group_name_H-M   'P 1'
#
loop_
_entity.id
_entity.type
_entity.pdbx_description
1 polymer ?
#
loop_
_entity_poly.entity_id
_entity_poly.type
_entity_poly.pdbx_seq_one_letter_code
_entity_poly.pdbx_strand_id
1 'polypeptide(L)' 'MIQIKPEMCPYCGEKRLEELQPTEVVIDDTLWTIHHYECQFCTEVFDKIITEGQVQFDLFSEELGSGSDEDDSEEKFSH' A
#
# COMPACT_ATOMS: atom_id res chain seq x y z
N MET A 1 -8.55 1.38 -6.22
CA MET A 1 -9.29 1.41 -4.94
C MET A 1 -8.35 0.85 -3.89
N ILE A 2 -7.99 1.62 -2.86
CA ILE A 2 -7.06 1.16 -1.82
C ILE A 2 -7.76 0.04 -1.04
N GLN A 3 -7.19 -1.17 -1.04
CA GLN A 3 -7.70 -2.27 -0.22
C GLN A 3 -7.30 -2.01 1.24
N ILE A 4 -8.23 -1.40 1.98
CA ILE A 4 -8.07 -1.07 3.41
C ILE A 4 -8.11 -2.35 4.24
N LYS A 5 -8.96 -3.31 3.86
CA LYS A 5 -9.18 -4.54 4.60
C LYS A 5 -8.15 -5.64 4.26
N PRO A 6 -7.52 -6.29 5.23
CA PRO A 6 -6.70 -7.49 5.01
C PRO A 6 -7.58 -8.68 4.58
N GLU A 7 -7.07 -9.49 3.63
CA GLU A 7 -7.80 -10.65 3.12
C GLU A 7 -7.62 -11.92 3.98
N MET A 8 -6.54 -12.00 4.77
CA MET A 8 -6.16 -13.19 5.55
C MET A 8 -5.53 -12.80 6.88
N CYS A 9 -5.73 -13.62 7.91
CA CYS A 9 -5.05 -13.52 9.19
C CYS A 9 -3.56 -13.84 9.02
N PRO A 10 -2.64 -12.96 9.46
CA PRO A 10 -1.20 -13.19 9.33
C PRO A 10 -0.68 -14.33 10.21
N TYR A 11 -1.45 -14.75 11.22
CA TYR A 11 -1.04 -15.80 12.16
C TYR A 11 -1.48 -17.21 11.74
N CYS A 12 -2.73 -17.37 11.28
CA CYS A 12 -3.29 -18.69 10.94
C CYS A 12 -3.65 -18.87 9.46
N GLY A 13 -3.59 -17.81 8.64
CA GLY A 13 -3.94 -17.84 7.22
C GLY A 13 -5.44 -17.90 6.92
N GLU A 14 -6.30 -17.90 7.94
CA GLU A 14 -7.76 -17.93 7.76
C GLU A 14 -8.31 -16.56 7.35
N LYS A 15 -9.43 -16.53 6.62
CA LYS A 15 -10.03 -15.31 6.05
C LYS A 15 -11.10 -14.67 6.92
N ARG A 16 -11.47 -15.34 8.03
CA ARG A 16 -12.53 -14.87 8.92
C ARG A 16 -11.98 -13.81 9.89
N LEU A 17 -12.06 -12.56 9.44
CA LEU A 17 -11.59 -11.38 10.17
C LEU A 17 -12.77 -10.47 10.52
N GLU A 18 -12.86 -10.12 11.80
CA GLU A 18 -13.74 -9.09 12.31
C GLU A 18 -12.99 -7.76 12.39
N GLU A 19 -13.60 -6.69 11.89
CA GLU A 19 -13.04 -5.34 11.98
C GLU A 19 -13.56 -4.69 13.27
N LEU A 20 -12.64 -4.25 14.12
CA LEU A 20 -12.95 -3.52 15.34
C LEU A 20 -12.95 -2.01 15.07
N GLN A 21 -13.33 -1.23 16.08
CA GLN A 21 -13.38 0.24 15.95
C GLN A 21 -11.98 0.79 15.65
N PRO A 22 -11.78 1.49 14.52
CA PRO A 22 -10.49 2.08 14.17
C PRO A 22 -10.16 3.25 15.11
N THR A 23 -8.86 3.53 15.25
CA THR A 23 -8.35 4.64 16.04
C THR A 23 -7.65 5.65 15.13
N GLU A 24 -7.99 6.92 15.26
CA GLU A 24 -7.32 8.01 14.54
C GLU A 24 -6.37 8.75 15.49
N VAL A 25 -5.11 8.91 15.05
CA VAL A 25 -4.09 9.63 15.82
C VAL A 25 -3.37 10.63 14.92
N VAL A 26 -3.02 11.79 15.47
CA VAL A 26 -2.25 12.82 14.76
C VAL A 26 -0.81 12.79 15.30
N ILE A 27 0.14 12.51 14.41
CA ILE A 27 1.57 12.40 14.72
C ILE A 27 2.32 13.28 13.72
N ASP A 28 3.12 14.24 14.21
CA ASP A 28 3.92 15.15 13.37
C ASP A 28 3.08 15.80 12.25
N ASP A 29 1.94 16.40 12.63
CA ASP A 29 0.97 17.03 11.72
C ASP A 29 0.38 16.10 10.63
N THR A 30 0.57 14.78 10.78
CA THR A 30 0.08 13.75 9.86
C THR A 30 -1.02 12.93 10.53
N LEU A 31 -2.17 12.76 9.87
CA LEU A 31 -3.26 11.90 10.35
C LEU A 31 -2.94 10.43 10.03
N TRP A 32 -2.99 9.59 11.07
CA TRP A 32 -2.79 8.15 10.98
C TRP A 32 -4.08 7.45 11.41
N THR A 33 -4.58 6.57 10.56
CA THR A 33 -5.73 5.71 10.86
C THR A 33 -5.22 4.31 11.15
N ILE A 34 -5.47 3.83 12.36
CA ILE A 34 -5.13 2.48 12.82
C ILE A 34 -6.40 1.64 12.72
N HIS A 35 -6.38 0.67 11.80
CA HIS A 35 -7.45 -0.31 11.64
C HIS A 35 -7.13 -1.55 12.45
N HIS A 36 -8.04 -1.94 13.34
CA HIS A 36 -7.88 -3.07 14.24
C HIS A 36 -8.68 -4.27 13.72
N TYR A 37 -8.07 -5.46 13.71
CA TYR A 37 -8.68 -6.69 13.24
C TYR A 37 -8.52 -7.82 14.24
N GLU A 38 -9.60 -8.56 14.46
CA GLU A 38 -9.60 -9.79 15.25
C GLU A 38 -9.85 -11.00 14.35
N CYS A 39 -9.03 -12.03 14.46
CA CYS A 39 -9.28 -13.30 13.79
C CYS A 39 -10.28 -14.14 14.59
N GLN A 40 -11.45 -14.39 14.00
CA GLN A 40 -12.51 -15.21 14.61
C GLN A 40 -12.19 -16.72 14.66
N PHE A 41 -10.99 -17.13 14.21
CA PHE A 41 -10.55 -18.52 14.23
C PHE A 41 -9.44 -18.77 15.27
N CYS A 42 -8.36 -18.01 15.22
CA CYS A 42 -7.25 -18.14 16.18
C CYS A 42 -7.31 -17.12 17.32
N THR A 43 -8.31 -16.22 17.33
CA THR A 43 -8.53 -15.17 18.35
C THR A 43 -7.41 -14.15 18.49
N GLU A 44 -6.46 -14.15 17.56
CA GLU A 44 -5.38 -13.16 17.54
C GLU A 44 -5.87 -11.82 17.00
N VAL A 45 -5.33 -10.74 17.58
CA VAL A 45 -5.61 -9.35 17.19
C VAL A 45 -4.39 -8.76 16.50
N PHE A 46 -4.60 -8.00 15.43
CA PHE A 46 -3.55 -7.28 14.72
C PHE A 46 -4.04 -5.95 14.14
N ASP A 47 -3.09 -5.09 13.83
CA ASP A 47 -3.35 -3.72 13.40
C ASP A 47 -2.80 -3.47 11.99
N LYS A 48 -3.51 -2.63 11.23
CA LYS A 48 -3.04 -2.07 9.96
C LYS A 48 -3.08 -0.55 10.04
N ILE A 49 -1.92 0.07 9.87
CA ILE A 49 -1.75 1.52 9.97
C ILE A 49 -1.77 2.11 8.56
N ILE A 50 -2.57 3.15 8.36
CA ILE A 50 -2.64 3.92 7.13
C ILE A 50 -2.34 5.37 7.48
N THR A 51 -1.28 5.93 6.89
CA THR A 51 -0.91 7.33 7.09
C THR A 51 -1.37 8.16 5.88
N GLU A 52 -1.90 9.36 6.12
CA GLU A 52 -2.14 10.32 5.03
C GLU A 52 -0.80 10.64 4.34
N GLY A 53 -0.62 10.10 3.12
CA GLY A 53 0.61 10.18 2.34
C GLY A 53 1.12 8.86 1.75
N GLN A 54 0.74 7.70 2.30
CA GLN A 54 1.14 6.38 1.77
C GLN A 54 0.22 5.81 0.67
N VAL A 55 -0.80 6.56 0.25
CA VAL A 55 -1.67 6.21 -0.89
C VAL A 55 -0.92 6.10 -2.23
N GLN A 56 0.40 6.33 -2.26
CA GLN A 56 1.22 6.40 -3.46
C GLN A 56 2.32 5.33 -3.55
N PHE A 57 2.45 4.38 -2.60
CA PHE A 57 3.60 3.45 -2.61
C PHE A 57 3.39 2.15 -3.41
N ASP A 58 2.18 1.84 -3.89
CA ASP A 58 1.96 0.68 -4.78
C ASP A 58 2.12 1.02 -6.27
N LEU A 59 2.55 2.25 -6.62
CA LEU A 59 2.82 2.64 -8.02
C LEU A 59 4.24 2.29 -8.50
N PHE A 60 5.09 1.73 -7.63
CA PHE A 60 6.48 1.39 -8.00
C PHE A 60 6.67 -0.08 -8.43
N SER A 61 5.62 -0.91 -8.43
CA SER A 61 5.74 -2.28 -8.96
C SER A 61 5.73 -2.36 -10.49
N GLU A 62 5.57 -1.24 -11.20
CA GLU A 62 5.57 -1.18 -12.67
C GLU A 62 6.71 -0.33 -13.30
N GLU A 63 7.67 0.20 -12.51
CA GLU A 63 8.77 1.04 -13.03
C GLU A 63 10.19 0.46 -12.80
N LEU A 64 10.34 -0.86 -12.82
CA LEU A 64 11.65 -1.50 -12.96
C LEU A 64 11.71 -2.34 -14.24
N GLY A 65 11.77 -1.63 -15.36
CA GLY A 65 12.12 -2.14 -16.68
C GLY A 65 12.96 -1.12 -17.46
N SER A 66 14.02 -0.58 -16.84
CA SER A 66 14.97 0.33 -17.47
C SER A 66 16.13 -0.45 -18.12
N GLY A 67 16.50 -0.07 -19.35
CA GLY A 67 17.71 -0.48 -20.09
C GLY A 67 17.38 -0.91 -21.54
N SER A 68 17.86 -0.28 -22.61
CA SER A 68 19.10 0.48 -22.78
C SER A 68 19.03 1.44 -23.98
N ASP A 69 19.83 2.49 -23.83
CA ASP A 69 20.36 3.47 -24.79
C ASP A 69 20.57 2.97 -26.22
N GLU A 70 20.26 3.82 -27.21
CA GLU A 70 21.08 4.03 -28.42
C GLU A 70 20.72 5.40 -29.05
N ASP A 71 21.58 6.37 -28.73
CA ASP A 71 21.80 7.67 -29.36
C ASP A 71 22.32 7.48 -30.80
N ASP A 72 21.70 8.10 -31.82
CA ASP A 72 22.47 8.68 -32.93
C ASP A 72 21.66 9.74 -33.70
N SER A 73 22.31 10.88 -33.85
CA SER A 73 21.93 12.13 -34.49
C SER A 73 21.68 12.04 -36.01
N GLU A 74 20.90 12.98 -36.56
CA GLU A 74 21.35 13.96 -37.57
C GLU A 74 20.19 14.80 -38.14
N GLU A 75 20.29 16.12 -37.94
CA GLU A 75 19.43 17.14 -38.51
C GLU A 75 19.71 17.35 -40.01
N LYS A 76 18.65 17.47 -40.84
CA LYS A 76 18.57 18.53 -41.85
C LYS A 76 17.22 18.63 -42.55
N PHE A 77 16.50 19.71 -42.24
CA PHE A 77 15.57 20.35 -43.17
C PHE A 77 16.36 21.11 -44.26
N SER A 78 16.02 20.90 -45.53
CA SER A 78 15.89 21.94 -46.58
C SER A 78 15.72 21.27 -47.96
N HIS A 79 14.54 21.36 -48.56
CA HIS A 79 14.20 22.30 -49.64
C HIS A 79 12.76 22.04 -50.10
#